data_AF-A0A4Y2LGJ7-F1
#
_entry.id   AF-A0A4Y2LGJ7-F1
#
_cell.length_a   1.000
_cell.length_b   1.000
_cell.length_c   1.000
_cell.angle_alpha   90.00
_cell.angle_beta   90.00
_cell.angle_gamma   90.00
#
_symmetry.space_group_name_H-M   'P 1'
#
loop_
_entity.id
_entity.type
_entity.pdbx_description
1 polymer ?
#
loop_
_entity_poly.entity_id
_entity_poly.type
_entity_poly.pdbx_seq_one_letter_code
_entity_poly.pdbx_strand_id
1 'polypeptide(L)'
;MIGDVFPVFILLLAASVCCSVMVYCTSDRDTPPTYHWLFAYLGFAVAVTWIYCLANEIVALLQVFGVIFNLSDAILGLTILAWGNSLSDFLSNIAVARKEFPRMAISACFGGPLLALLLGLGIPCIIEIIKGHAPAPFPLIFCSQFIFLFCAIMIGLLTTACLMIAWKFHTRRAYGIFLIILYVAFVTLSILAELKIIDLPV
;
A
#
# COMPACT_ATOMS: atom_id res chain seq x y z
N MET A 1 -2.23 -28.45 7.19
CA MET A 1 -1.95 -29.78 7.76
C MET A 1 -1.98 -30.79 6.63
N ILE A 2 -0.87 -31.48 6.34
CA ILE A 2 -0.89 -32.69 5.50
C ILE A 2 -0.84 -33.85 6.49
N GLY A 3 -1.99 -34.47 6.74
CA GLY A 3 -2.12 -35.75 7.43
C GLY A 3 -1.74 -35.80 8.91
N ASP A 4 -2.17 -34.85 9.75
CA ASP A 4 -2.26 -34.90 11.23
C ASP A 4 -1.08 -35.45 12.08
N VAL A 5 0.09 -35.73 11.50
CA VAL A 5 1.23 -36.35 12.23
C VAL A 5 2.54 -35.56 12.09
N PHE A 6 2.68 -34.68 11.08
CA PHE A 6 3.88 -33.86 10.90
C PHE A 6 3.59 -32.35 10.81
N PRO A 7 4.22 -31.52 11.68
CA PRO A 7 4.10 -30.07 11.54
C PRO A 7 4.82 -29.64 10.26
N VAL A 8 4.05 -29.14 9.29
CA VAL A 8 4.54 -28.65 7.99
C VAL A 8 5.71 -27.65 8.16
N PHE A 9 5.70 -26.92 9.27
CA PHE A 9 6.75 -25.98 9.66
C PHE A 9 8.12 -26.65 9.87
N ILE A 10 8.17 -27.84 10.50
CA ILE A 10 9.43 -28.57 10.75
C ILE A 10 10.00 -29.09 9.43
N LEU A 11 9.14 -29.53 8.52
CA LEU A 11 9.54 -30.04 7.20
C LEU A 11 10.10 -28.91 6.33
N LEU A 12 9.48 -27.73 6.37
CA LEU A 12 9.98 -26.51 5.74
C LEU A 12 11.32 -26.04 6.34
N LEU A 13 11.48 -26.13 7.66
CA LEU A 13 12.72 -25.75 8.37
C LEU A 13 13.86 -26.73 8.04
N ALA A 14 13.58 -28.04 8.00
CA ALA A 14 14.55 -29.04 7.60
C ALA A 14 14.97 -28.85 6.13
N ALA A 15 14.02 -28.61 5.22
CA ALA A 15 14.31 -28.34 3.81
C ALA A 15 15.14 -27.06 3.61
N SER A 16 14.85 -25.99 4.36
CA SER A 16 15.61 -24.73 4.27
C SER A 16 17.02 -24.86 4.84
N VAL A 17 17.21 -25.61 5.93
CA VAL A 17 18.54 -25.93 6.48
C VAL A 17 19.34 -26.80 5.52
N CYS A 18 18.74 -27.83 4.92
CA CYS A 18 19.40 -28.65 3.91
C CYS A 18 19.84 -27.84 2.69
N CYS A 19 18.95 -26.98 2.15
CA CYS A 19 19.32 -26.04 1.08
C CYS A 19 20.43 -25.09 1.52
N SER A 20 20.37 -24.53 2.73
CA SER A 20 21.39 -23.61 3.24
C SER A 20 22.77 -24.29 3.39
N VAL A 21 22.81 -25.54 3.86
CA VAL A 21 24.05 -26.32 3.99
C VAL A 21 24.61 -26.68 2.61
N MET A 22 23.76 -27.07 1.66
CA MET A 22 24.18 -27.39 0.30
C MET A 22 24.81 -26.18 -0.41
N VAL A 23 24.26 -24.98 -0.17
CA VAL A 23 24.80 -23.71 -0.67
C VAL A 23 26.10 -23.35 0.01
N TYR A 24 26.20 -23.53 1.33
CA TYR A 24 27.44 -23.30 2.07
C TYR A 24 28.59 -24.19 1.59
N CYS A 25 28.31 -25.44 1.24
CA CYS A 25 29.31 -26.38 0.73
C CYS A 25 29.67 -26.17 -0.75
N THR A 26 28.77 -25.58 -1.55
CA THR A 26 28.97 -25.39 -3.01
C THR A 26 29.49 -24.00 -3.37
N SER A 27 29.35 -23.02 -2.47
CA SER A 27 29.72 -21.62 -2.74
C SER A 27 31.12 -21.29 -2.24
N ASP A 28 32.03 -20.99 -3.17
CA ASP A 28 33.29 -20.31 -2.84
C ASP A 28 33.05 -18.83 -2.49
N ARG A 29 33.90 -18.24 -1.64
CA ARG A 29 33.77 -16.85 -1.16
C ARG A 29 34.12 -15.79 -2.20
N ASP A 30 34.92 -16.16 -3.21
CA ASP A 30 35.59 -15.20 -4.09
C ASP A 30 34.95 -15.04 -5.48
N THR A 31 33.99 -15.90 -5.86
CA THR A 31 33.28 -15.77 -7.14
C THR A 31 31.77 -15.96 -6.98
N PRO A 32 30.91 -15.10 -7.58
CA PRO A 32 29.48 -15.29 -7.51
C PRO A 32 29.09 -16.57 -8.28
N PRO A 33 28.41 -17.54 -7.65
CA PRO A 33 28.00 -18.76 -8.32
C PRO A 33 26.95 -18.46 -9.41
N THR A 34 26.96 -19.24 -10.50
CA THR A 34 26.06 -19.05 -11.66
C THR A 34 24.56 -19.10 -11.33
N TYR A 35 24.20 -19.65 -10.17
CA TYR A 35 22.83 -19.73 -9.65
C TYR A 35 22.39 -18.52 -8.79
N HIS A 36 23.20 -17.45 -8.71
CA HIS A 36 22.89 -16.26 -7.90
C HIS A 36 21.53 -15.62 -8.25
N TRP A 37 21.14 -15.62 -9.52
CA TRP A 37 19.84 -15.12 -9.95
C TRP A 37 18.69 -15.94 -9.35
N LEU A 38 18.84 -17.27 -9.22
CA LEU A 38 17.81 -18.11 -8.61
C LEU A 38 17.64 -17.79 -7.12
N PHE A 39 18.73 -17.52 -6.41
CA PHE A 39 18.65 -17.09 -5.00
C PHE A 39 17.90 -15.77 -4.85
N ALA A 40 18.05 -14.84 -5.80
CA ALA A 40 17.28 -13.60 -5.80
C ALA A 40 15.77 -13.87 -5.97
N TYR A 41 15.38 -14.76 -6.89
CA TYR A 41 13.97 -15.16 -7.07
C TYR A 41 13.41 -15.91 -5.87
N LEU A 42 14.19 -16.82 -5.26
CA LEU A 42 13.79 -17.53 -4.05
C LEU A 42 13.62 -16.57 -2.87
N GLY A 43 14.57 -15.64 -2.68
CA GLY A 43 14.48 -14.60 -1.66
C GLY A 43 13.25 -13.70 -1.86
N PHE A 44 12.94 -13.36 -3.11
CA PHE A 44 11.72 -12.63 -3.45
C PHE A 44 10.46 -13.43 -3.08
N ALA A 45 10.37 -14.72 -3.44
CA ALA A 45 9.22 -15.56 -3.09
C ALA A 45 9.03 -15.72 -1.57
N VAL A 46 10.13 -15.86 -0.82
CA VAL A 46 10.11 -15.90 0.64
C VAL A 46 9.61 -14.57 1.21
N ALA A 47 10.09 -13.44 0.69
CA ALA A 47 9.63 -12.11 1.12
C ALA A 47 8.12 -11.92 0.85
N VAL A 48 7.63 -12.31 -0.32
CA VAL A 48 6.20 -12.25 -0.66
C VAL A 48 5.36 -13.10 0.29
N THR A 49 5.83 -14.31 0.63
CA THR A 49 5.14 -15.19 1.58
C THR A 49 5.08 -14.57 2.97
N TRP A 50 6.18 -13.97 3.44
CA TRP A 50 6.22 -13.25 4.72
C TRP A 50 5.29 -12.06 4.75
N ILE A 51 5.27 -11.25 3.68
CA ILE A 51 4.35 -10.11 3.56
C ILE A 51 2.91 -10.62 3.62
N TYR A 52 2.57 -11.71 2.93
CA TYR A 52 1.24 -12.30 2.96
C TYR A 52 0.84 -12.81 4.35
N CYS A 53 1.72 -13.53 5.05
CA CYS A 53 1.47 -13.99 6.41
C CYS A 53 1.25 -12.81 7.37
N LEU A 54 2.15 -11.83 7.36
CA LEU A 54 2.04 -10.64 8.21
C LEU A 54 0.77 -9.84 7.91
N ALA A 55 0.40 -9.69 6.65
CA ALA A 55 -0.84 -9.00 6.27
C ALA A 55 -2.08 -9.70 6.84
N ASN A 56 -2.14 -11.03 6.79
CA ASN A 56 -3.26 -11.79 7.37
C ASN A 56 -3.33 -11.61 8.90
N GLU A 57 -2.19 -11.71 9.60
CA GLU A 57 -2.15 -11.51 11.06
C GLU A 57 -2.58 -10.09 11.44
N ILE A 58 -2.12 -9.07 10.71
CA ILE A 58 -2.52 -7.68 10.96
C ILE A 58 -4.02 -7.49 10.74
N VAL A 59 -4.59 -8.05 9.67
CA VAL A 59 -6.04 -7.98 9.41
C VAL A 59 -6.82 -8.69 10.51
N ALA A 60 -6.37 -9.87 10.97
CA ALA A 60 -7.02 -10.58 12.07
C ALA A 60 -6.97 -9.77 13.38
N LEU A 61 -5.83 -9.16 13.71
CA LEU A 61 -5.71 -8.28 14.87
C LEU A 61 -6.64 -7.05 14.75
N LEU A 62 -6.74 -6.46 13.56
CA LEU A 62 -7.63 -5.33 13.31
C LEU A 62 -9.11 -5.69 13.49
N GLN A 63 -9.54 -6.88 13.05
CA GLN A 63 -10.90 -7.37 13.29
C GLN A 63 -11.18 -7.52 14.80
N VAL A 64 -10.23 -8.05 15.57
CA VAL A 64 -10.36 -8.13 17.04
C VAL A 64 -10.49 -6.74 17.64
N PHE A 65 -9.68 -5.78 17.21
CA PHE A 65 -9.80 -4.39 17.66
C PHE A 65 -11.14 -3.75 17.24
N GLY A 66 -11.67 -4.07 16.06
CA GLY A 66 -12.99 -3.61 15.61
C GLY A 66 -14.11 -4.07 16.53
N VAL A 67 -14.06 -5.32 16.97
CA VAL A 67 -15.02 -5.86 17.95
C VAL A 67 -14.89 -5.16 19.30
N ILE A 68 -13.65 -4.95 19.79
CA ILE A 68 -13.40 -4.30 21.09
C ILE A 68 -13.89 -2.84 21.11
N PHE A 69 -13.60 -2.08 20.05
CA PHE A 69 -13.94 -0.66 19.96
C PHE A 69 -15.31 -0.37 19.32
N ASN A 70 -16.07 -1.41 18.94
CA ASN A 70 -17.34 -1.27 18.21
C ASN A 70 -17.20 -0.47 16.90
N LEU A 71 -16.06 -0.63 16.22
CA LEU A 71 -15.78 0.03 14.94
C LEU A 71 -16.11 -0.92 13.78
N SER A 72 -16.67 -0.38 12.70
CA SER A 72 -16.90 -1.14 11.47
C SER A 72 -15.58 -1.51 10.81
N ASP A 73 -15.48 -2.73 10.26
CA ASP A 73 -14.34 -3.20 9.46
C ASP A 73 -13.97 -2.21 8.33
N ALA A 74 -14.97 -1.53 7.76
CA ALA A 74 -14.76 -0.50 6.75
C ALA A 74 -13.95 0.68 7.30
N ILE A 75 -14.22 1.14 8.51
CA ILE A 75 -13.52 2.28 9.13
C ILE A 75 -12.09 1.88 9.47
N LEU A 76 -11.86 0.67 10.00
CA LEU A 76 -10.52 0.15 10.27
C LEU A 76 -9.69 0.05 8.99
N GLY A 77 -10.28 -0.44 7.90
CA GLY A 77 -9.63 -0.52 6.59
C GLY A 77 -9.35 0.85 5.97
N LEU A 78 -10.32 1.77 6.03
CA LEU A 78 -10.19 3.13 5.50
C LEU A 78 -9.22 4.00 6.29
N THR A 79 -8.97 3.70 7.56
CA THR A 79 -8.07 4.51 8.42
C THR A 79 -6.74 3.83 8.63
N ILE A 80 -6.66 2.74 9.40
CA ILE A 80 -5.37 2.16 9.82
C ILE A 80 -4.65 1.51 8.65
N LEU A 81 -5.35 0.72 7.82
CA LEU A 81 -4.72 0.06 6.66
C LEU A 81 -4.34 1.08 5.59
N ALA A 82 -5.24 2.00 5.25
CA ALA A 82 -4.97 3.03 4.24
C ALA A 82 -3.87 4.01 4.68
N TRP A 83 -3.88 4.42 5.96
CA TRP A 83 -2.84 5.28 6.53
C TRP A 83 -1.50 4.56 6.59
N GLY A 84 -1.48 3.29 7.02
CA GLY A 84 -0.26 2.47 7.06
C GLY A 84 0.41 2.36 5.69
N ASN A 85 -0.36 2.07 4.64
CA ASN A 85 0.15 1.99 3.27
C ASN A 85 0.69 3.34 2.77
N SER A 86 -0.02 4.44 3.05
CA SER A 86 0.36 5.78 2.59
C SER A 86 1.54 6.36 3.37
N LEU A 87 1.71 6.00 4.64
CA LEU A 87 2.81 6.47 5.49
C LEU A 87 4.15 5.88 5.04
N SER A 88 4.19 4.57 4.70
CA SER A 88 5.41 3.95 4.17
C SER A 88 5.83 4.57 2.84
N ASP A 89 4.88 4.91 1.98
CA ASP A 89 5.14 5.62 0.72
C ASP A 89 5.66 7.03 0.99
N PHE A 90 5.10 7.75 1.96
CA PHE A 90 5.57 9.08 2.35
C PHE A 90 7.02 9.07 2.83
N LEU A 91 7.37 8.14 3.73
CA LEU A 91 8.74 8.01 4.24
C LEU A 91 9.73 7.63 3.13
N SER A 92 9.34 6.73 2.23
CA SER A 92 10.15 6.31 1.09
C SER A 92 10.40 7.46 0.12
N ASN A 93 9.37 8.24 -0.20
CA ASN A 93 9.49 9.40 -1.08
C ASN A 93 10.37 10.50 -0.46
N ILE A 94 10.29 10.74 0.86
CA ILE A 94 11.21 11.64 1.56
C ILE A 94 12.65 11.15 1.46
N ALA A 95 12.88 9.85 1.66
CA ALA A 95 14.22 9.28 1.58
C ALA A 95 14.84 9.45 0.19
N VAL A 96 14.06 9.23 -0.88
CA VAL A 96 14.49 9.45 -2.28
C VAL A 96 14.73 10.93 -2.56
N ALA A 97 13.84 11.81 -2.08
CA ALA A 97 13.99 13.26 -2.25
C ALA A 97 15.25 13.80 -1.54
N ARG A 98 15.62 13.25 -0.37
CA ARG A 98 16.85 13.60 0.36
C ARG A 98 18.13 13.16 -0.34
N LYS A 99 18.06 12.15 -1.21
CA LYS A 99 19.18 11.70 -2.04
C LYS A 99 19.34 12.51 -3.33
N GLU A 100 18.82 13.73 -3.37
CA GLU A 100 18.89 14.64 -4.53
C GLU A 100 18.14 14.15 -5.79
N PHE A 101 17.20 13.22 -5.63
CA PHE A 101 16.32 12.74 -6.71
C PHE A 101 14.85 13.19 -6.52
N PRO A 102 14.55 14.51 -6.41
CA PRO A 102 13.19 14.98 -6.16
C PRO A 102 12.23 14.70 -7.32
N ARG A 103 12.73 14.67 -8.56
CA ARG A 103 11.92 14.33 -9.75
C ARG A 103 11.41 12.89 -9.70
N MET A 104 12.26 11.96 -9.25
CA MET A 104 11.89 10.56 -9.07
C MET A 104 10.87 10.41 -7.94
N ALA A 105 11.07 11.11 -6.82
CA ALA A 105 10.12 11.10 -5.70
C ALA A 105 8.72 11.61 -6.10
N ILE A 106 8.64 12.68 -6.92
CA ILE A 106 7.38 13.19 -7.44
C ILE A 106 6.69 12.14 -8.33
N SER A 107 7.42 11.49 -9.25
CA SER A 107 6.83 10.45 -10.10
C SER A 107 6.37 9.23 -9.30
N ALA A 108 7.12 8.83 -8.26
CA ALA A 108 6.78 7.69 -7.41
C ALA A 108 5.53 7.99 -6.55
N CYS A 109 5.37 9.23 -6.07
CA CYS A 109 4.21 9.65 -5.30
C CYS A 109 2.89 9.52 -6.06
N PHE A 110 2.88 9.74 -7.39
CA PHE A 110 1.68 9.55 -8.21
C PHE A 110 1.58 8.12 -8.78
N GLY A 111 2.71 7.51 -9.11
CA GLY A 111 2.77 6.16 -9.69
C GLY A 111 2.34 5.07 -8.70
N GLY A 112 2.70 5.21 -7.42
CA GLY A 112 2.37 4.24 -6.37
C GLY A 112 0.86 4.00 -6.23
N PRO A 113 0.05 5.04 -5.91
CA PRO A 113 -1.39 4.91 -5.81
C PRO A 113 -2.06 4.43 -7.11
N LEU A 114 -1.58 4.89 -8.28
CA LEU A 114 -2.13 4.46 -9.57
C LEU A 114 -1.90 2.97 -9.83
N LEU A 115 -0.70 2.46 -9.53
CA LEU A 115 -0.38 1.04 -9.63
C LEU A 115 -1.17 0.21 -8.63
N ALA A 116 -1.32 0.70 -7.39
CA ALA A 116 -2.10 0.04 -6.36
C ALA A 116 -3.58 -0.07 -6.75
N LEU A 117 -4.16 0.94 -7.38
CA LEU A 117 -5.51 0.88 -7.94
C LEU A 117 -5.59 -0.12 -9.10
N LEU A 118 -4.67 -0.03 -10.07
CA LEU A 118 -4.73 -0.85 -11.27
C LEU A 118 -4.54 -2.34 -10.97
N LEU A 119 -3.52 -2.68 -10.18
CA LEU A 119 -3.21 -4.07 -9.84
C LEU A 119 -4.03 -4.56 -8.64
N GLY A 120 -4.14 -3.74 -7.59
CA GLY A 120 -4.78 -4.12 -6.34
C GLY A 120 -6.30 -4.18 -6.42
N LEU A 121 -6.95 -3.32 -7.22
CA LEU A 121 -8.40 -3.41 -7.46
C LEU A 121 -8.72 -4.15 -8.76
N GLY A 122 -7.93 -3.93 -9.82
CA GLY A 122 -8.19 -4.54 -11.13
C GLY A 122 -8.03 -6.06 -11.15
N ILE A 123 -6.96 -6.62 -10.57
CA ILE A 123 -6.71 -8.07 -10.61
C ILE A 123 -7.78 -8.86 -9.84
N PRO A 124 -8.15 -8.51 -8.59
CA PRO A 124 -9.20 -9.23 -7.88
C PRO A 124 -10.55 -9.18 -8.60
N CYS A 125 -10.93 -8.03 -9.17
CA CYS A 125 -12.14 -7.91 -9.96
C CYS A 125 -12.13 -8.85 -11.18
N ILE A 126 -11.02 -8.93 -11.91
CA ILE A 126 -10.87 -9.85 -13.05
C ILE A 126 -11.00 -11.31 -12.59
N ILE A 127 -10.37 -11.67 -11.47
CA ILE A 127 -10.44 -13.03 -10.91
C ILE A 127 -11.88 -13.41 -10.57
N GLU A 128 -12.64 -12.51 -9.93
CA GLU A 128 -14.04 -12.78 -9.58
C GLU A 128 -14.95 -12.91 -10.81
N ILE A 129 -14.70 -12.11 -11.85
CA ILE A 129 -15.40 -12.24 -13.14
C ILE A 129 -15.12 -13.62 -13.78
N ILE A 130 -13.86 -14.06 -13.79
CA ILE A 130 -13.45 -15.35 -14.37
C ILE A 130 -14.05 -16.53 -13.60
N LYS A 131 -14.20 -16.42 -12.27
CA LYS A 131 -14.82 -17.46 -11.42
C LYS A 131 -16.33 -17.60 -11.64
N GLY A 132 -16.95 -16.77 -12.48
CA GLY A 132 -18.39 -16.83 -12.76
C GLY A 132 -19.25 -16.27 -11.63
N HIS A 133 -18.65 -15.62 -10.62
CA HIS A 133 -19.40 -14.74 -9.74
C HIS A 133 -19.74 -13.50 -10.56
N ALA A 134 -20.92 -13.50 -11.18
CA ALA A 134 -21.48 -12.28 -11.75
C ALA A 134 -21.40 -11.22 -10.63
N PRO A 135 -20.72 -10.08 -10.85
CA PRO A 135 -20.61 -9.09 -9.80
C PRO A 135 -22.03 -8.67 -9.47
N ALA A 136 -22.52 -9.08 -8.29
CA ALA A 136 -23.61 -8.37 -7.68
C ALA A 136 -23.21 -6.89 -7.78
N PRO A 137 -24.08 -6.01 -8.31
CA PRO A 137 -23.71 -4.62 -8.51
C PRO A 137 -23.15 -4.14 -7.19
N PHE A 138 -21.83 -3.89 -7.12
CA PHE A 138 -21.22 -3.33 -5.94
C PHE A 138 -22.02 -2.06 -5.70
N PRO A 139 -22.84 -1.98 -4.64
CA PRO A 139 -23.62 -0.79 -4.43
C PRO A 139 -22.58 0.28 -4.12
N LEU A 140 -22.25 1.08 -5.14
CA LEU A 140 -21.53 2.31 -4.97
C LEU A 140 -22.48 3.19 -4.19
N ILE A 141 -22.39 3.07 -2.87
CA ILE A 141 -23.05 3.97 -1.95
C ILE A 141 -22.29 5.28 -2.12
N PHE A 142 -22.75 6.10 -3.07
CA PHE A 142 -22.27 7.45 -3.28
C PHE A 142 -22.68 8.26 -2.06
N CYS A 143 -21.88 8.18 -1.03
CA CYS A 143 -21.97 9.06 0.12
C CYS A 143 -21.39 10.42 -0.27
N SER A 144 -21.96 11.52 0.22
CA SER A 144 -21.53 12.89 -0.12
C SER A 144 -20.04 13.16 0.17
N GLN A 145 -19.46 12.38 1.08
CA GLN A 145 -18.03 12.36 1.40
C GLN A 145 -17.15 11.97 0.20
N PHE A 146 -17.63 11.11 -0.71
CA PHE A 146 -16.90 10.73 -1.92
C PHE A 146 -16.75 11.89 -2.90
N ILE A 147 -17.78 12.74 -3.03
CA ILE A 147 -17.73 13.92 -3.91
C ILE A 147 -16.70 14.91 -3.38
N PHE A 148 -16.69 15.13 -2.05
CA PHE A 148 -15.70 15.99 -1.41
C PHE A 148 -14.26 15.44 -1.58
N LEU A 149 -14.07 14.13 -1.39
CA LEU A 149 -12.78 13.46 -1.65
C LEU A 149 -12.33 13.65 -3.11
N PHE A 150 -13.25 13.42 -4.05
CA PHE A 150 -12.98 13.54 -5.47
C PHE A 150 -12.57 14.96 -5.86
N CYS A 151 -13.31 15.97 -5.38
CA CYS A 151 -12.98 17.37 -5.60
C CYS A 151 -11.61 17.75 -5.01
N ALA A 152 -11.30 17.31 -3.78
CA ALA A 152 -10.02 17.60 -3.14
C ALA A 152 -8.83 16.99 -3.89
N ILE A 153 -8.95 15.73 -4.31
CA ILE A 153 -7.93 15.03 -5.11
C ILE A 153 -7.77 15.72 -6.47
N MET A 154 -8.87 16.09 -7.13
CA MET A 154 -8.85 16.79 -8.42
C MET A 154 -8.17 18.15 -8.30
N ILE A 155 -8.51 18.97 -7.30
CA ILE A 155 -7.86 20.26 -7.07
C ILE A 155 -6.37 20.07 -6.77
N GLY A 156 -6.00 19.08 -5.96
CA GLY A 156 -4.60 18.73 -5.70
C GLY A 156 -3.85 18.36 -6.99
N LEU A 157 -4.42 17.47 -7.81
CA LEU A 157 -3.82 17.05 -9.09
C LEU A 157 -3.71 18.20 -10.09
N LEU A 158 -4.76 18.99 -10.28
CA LEU A 158 -4.75 20.14 -11.19
C LEU A 158 -3.73 21.20 -10.76
N THR A 159 -3.69 21.54 -9.47
CA THR A 159 -2.70 22.51 -8.96
C THR A 159 -1.27 22.00 -9.10
N THR A 160 -1.02 20.71 -8.82
CA THR A 160 0.31 20.09 -9.03
C THR A 160 0.71 20.09 -10.50
N ALA A 161 -0.20 19.72 -11.41
CA ALA A 161 0.06 19.70 -12.84
C ALA A 161 0.34 21.11 -13.39
N CYS A 162 -0.53 22.08 -13.09
CA CYS A 162 -0.38 23.46 -13.56
C CYS A 162 0.91 24.11 -13.04
N LEU A 163 1.25 23.94 -11.75
CA LEU A 163 2.44 24.56 -11.16
C LEU A 163 3.74 23.89 -11.63
N MET A 164 3.76 22.57 -11.83
CA MET A 164 4.93 21.89 -12.37
C MET A 164 5.23 22.30 -13.82
N ILE A 165 4.19 22.48 -14.64
CA ILE A 165 4.30 22.99 -16.00
C ILE A 165 4.79 24.45 -15.98
N ALA A 166 4.19 25.30 -15.12
CA ALA A 166 4.54 26.72 -15.02
C ALA A 166 5.97 26.96 -14.50
N TRP A 167 6.48 26.10 -13.62
CA TRP A 167 7.80 26.25 -12.99
C TRP A 167 8.90 25.36 -13.61
N LYS A 168 8.69 24.82 -14.82
CA LYS A 168 9.68 23.98 -15.52
C LYS A 168 10.28 22.87 -14.64
N PHE A 169 9.44 22.23 -13.81
CA PHE A 169 9.85 21.18 -12.87
C PHE A 169 10.92 21.59 -11.83
N HIS A 170 11.00 22.88 -11.47
CA HIS A 170 11.77 23.36 -10.32
C HIS A 170 10.87 23.56 -9.10
N THR A 171 10.88 22.59 -8.19
CA THR A 171 10.02 22.57 -7.02
C THR A 171 10.55 23.53 -5.93
N ARG A 172 9.78 24.55 -5.58
CA ARG A 172 10.11 25.47 -4.46
C ARG A 172 9.58 24.92 -3.14
N ARG A 173 10.30 25.15 -2.03
CA ARG A 173 9.88 24.74 -0.67
C ARG A 173 8.50 25.27 -0.28
N ALA A 174 8.13 26.46 -0.73
CA ALA A 174 6.82 27.06 -0.50
C ALA A 174 5.66 26.18 -1.00
N TYR A 175 5.88 25.43 -2.09
CA TYR A 175 4.86 24.56 -2.66
C TYR A 175 4.59 23.32 -1.80
N GLY A 176 5.63 22.73 -1.22
CA GLY A 176 5.48 21.63 -0.27
C GLY A 176 4.71 22.07 0.99
N ILE A 177 4.97 23.29 1.48
CA ILE A 177 4.23 23.86 2.62
C ILE A 177 2.75 24.05 2.27
N PHE A 178 2.45 24.59 1.08
CA PHE A 178 1.08 24.73 0.58
C PHE A 178 0.35 23.38 0.52
N LEU A 179 0.98 22.33 0.00
CA LEU A 179 0.41 20.98 -0.06
C LEU A 179 0.12 20.40 1.33
N ILE A 180 1.01 20.59 2.31
CA ILE A 180 0.79 20.16 3.70
C ILE A 180 -0.39 20.90 4.31
N ILE A 181 -0.47 22.23 4.13
CA ILE A 181 -1.61 23.03 4.62
C ILE A 181 -2.92 22.54 4.00
N LEU A 182 -2.94 22.30 2.69
CA LEU A 182 -4.11 21.78 1.98
C LEU A 182 -4.52 20.40 2.52
N TYR A 183 -3.56 19.51 2.76
CA TYR A 183 -3.83 18.19 3.35
C TYR A 183 -4.40 18.29 4.78
N VAL A 184 -3.79 19.09 5.65
CA VAL A 184 -4.28 19.28 7.03
C VAL A 184 -5.68 19.89 7.02
N ALA A 185 -5.91 20.91 6.20
CA ALA A 185 -7.24 21.52 6.04
C ALA A 185 -8.28 20.48 5.58
N PHE A 186 -7.94 19.67 4.58
CA PHE A 186 -8.80 18.59 4.10
C PHE A 186 -9.13 17.58 5.20
N VAL A 187 -8.12 17.05 5.91
CA VAL A 187 -8.32 16.09 7.01
C VAL A 187 -9.20 16.68 8.10
N THR A 188 -8.97 17.94 8.49
CA THR A 188 -9.81 18.61 9.49
C THR A 188 -11.26 18.76 9.05
N LEU A 189 -11.51 19.16 7.80
CA LEU A 189 -12.85 19.26 7.24
C LEU A 189 -13.55 17.90 7.18
N SER A 190 -12.83 16.84 6.79
CA SER A 190 -13.38 15.48 6.78
C SER A 190 -13.78 15.01 8.17
N ILE A 191 -12.96 15.27 9.19
CA ILE A 191 -13.28 14.92 10.59
C ILE A 191 -14.47 15.74 11.10
N LEU A 192 -14.52 17.04 10.81
CA LEU A 192 -15.63 17.92 11.20
C LEU A 192 -16.96 17.52 10.55
N ALA A 193 -16.91 17.07 9.29
CA ALA A 193 -18.06 16.55 8.56
C ALA A 193 -18.55 15.21 9.16
N GLU A 194 -17.63 14.30 9.51
CA GLU A 194 -17.95 13.03 10.16
C GLU A 194 -18.59 13.23 11.55
N LEU A 195 -18.10 14.21 12.32
CA LEU A 195 -18.62 14.55 13.64
C LEU A 195 -19.97 15.30 13.60
N LYS A 196 -20.56 15.51 12.41
CA LYS A 196 -21.82 16.26 12.20
C LYS A 196 -21.83 17.67 12.81
N ILE A 197 -20.66 18.28 12.97
CA ILE A 197 -20.51 19.66 13.48
C ILE A 197 -20.69 20.66 12.32
N ILE A 198 -20.34 20.25 11.11
CA ILE A 198 -20.54 21.01 9.88
C ILE A 198 -21.45 20.18 8.97
N ASP A 199 -22.70 20.59 8.82
CA ASP A 199 -23.54 20.13 7.72
C ASP A 199 -22.94 20.68 6.43
N LEU A 200 -22.27 19.82 5.66
CA LEU A 200 -21.92 20.15 4.29
C LEU A 200 -23.23 20.43 3.55
N PRO A 201 -23.44 21.64 2.99
CA PRO A 201 -24.66 21.93 2.26
C PRO A 201 -24.74 20.99 1.05
N VAL A 202 -25.92 20.39 0.94
CA VAL A 202 -26.48 19.54 -0.13
C VAL A 202 -25.78 19.67 -1.48
#